data_AF-A0A2W6D053-F1
#
_entry.id   AF-A0A2W6D053-F1
#
_cell.length_a   1.000
_cell.length_b   1.000
_cell.length_c   1.000
_cell.angle_alpha   90.00
_cell.angle_beta   90.00
_cell.angle_gamma   90.00
#
_symmetry.space_group_name_H-M   'P 1'
#
loop_
_entity.id
_entity.type
_entity.pdbx_description
1 polymer ?
#
loop_
_entity_poly.entity_id
_entity_poly.type
_entity_poly.pdbx_seq_one_letter_code
_entity_poly.pdbx_strand_id
1 'polypeptide(L)'
;MGSGQSKSHESFAVTPTQLPYATGIAFAAALTAKIKAAAAAGAGDVNALRRQFAYDRLLSRLFTTPDPVTAAGEGDGGCWVLKGGTALLTRVRGARHTLDIDLLHQSTHDVEAAVSALRAAAQSELGDHFSFTLGPAAPIATATHATVEGRQVPVTARCGTTVFAQFKIDLVVTDHMSSAPEPMTPQPIVDIPGLAQPSYQLYPLADHVADKLTATRLTYGTDHLPSSRVRDLVDLALIARTQHLDAAALSTAITAKRLLHELPATDTFTTPASWPAIFGKAAAGTELGDHATYPQALALAKQLLDPLLAGTRQHGTWNPESLSWVD
;
A
#
# COMPACT_ATOMS: atom_id res chain seq x y z
N MET A 1 -29.97 -33.65 45.33
CA MET A 1 -28.58 -33.16 45.47
C MET A 1 -27.85 -33.46 44.18
N GLY A 2 -27.66 -32.44 43.34
CA GLY A 2 -26.97 -32.57 42.04
C GLY A 2 -26.38 -31.21 41.72
N SER A 3 -25.07 -31.11 41.93
CA SER A 3 -24.26 -29.91 41.83
C SER A 3 -24.13 -29.43 40.37
N GLY A 4 -24.61 -28.22 40.09
CA GLY A 4 -24.28 -27.48 38.87
C GLY A 4 -22.89 -26.84 38.99
N GLN A 5 -21.93 -27.31 38.19
CA GLN A 5 -20.66 -26.60 38.00
C GLN A 5 -20.82 -25.56 36.90
N SER A 6 -20.72 -24.29 37.31
CA SER A 6 -20.50 -23.14 36.44
C SER A 6 -19.11 -23.26 35.80
N LYS A 7 -19.04 -23.35 34.47
CA LYS A 7 -17.79 -23.19 33.73
C LYS A 7 -17.54 -21.70 33.56
N SER A 8 -16.63 -21.17 34.37
CA SER A 8 -16.02 -19.86 34.19
C SER A 8 -15.31 -19.81 32.83
N HIS A 9 -15.71 -18.87 31.97
CA HIS A 9 -14.92 -18.45 30.82
C HIS A 9 -13.64 -17.80 31.35
N GLU A 10 -12.50 -18.50 31.24
CA GLU A 10 -11.20 -17.89 31.39
C GLU A 10 -10.98 -16.90 30.25
N SER A 11 -11.01 -15.62 30.60
CA SER A 11 -10.51 -14.53 29.79
C SER A 11 -9.01 -14.74 29.57
N PHE A 12 -8.62 -15.05 28.34
CA PHE A 12 -7.21 -14.96 27.92
C PHE A 12 -6.85 -13.48 27.85
N ALA A 13 -6.45 -12.92 28.99
CA ALA A 13 -5.78 -11.62 29.02
C ALA A 13 -4.44 -11.77 28.29
N VAL A 14 -4.39 -11.29 27.04
CA VAL A 14 -3.13 -11.09 26.32
C VAL A 14 -2.31 -10.12 27.16
N THR A 15 -1.23 -10.62 27.77
CA THR A 15 -0.31 -9.77 28.53
C THR A 15 0.33 -8.81 27.53
N PRO A 16 0.24 -7.48 27.71
CA PRO A 16 0.89 -6.56 26.80
C PRO A 16 2.39 -6.84 26.84
N THR A 17 2.95 -7.30 25.72
CA THR A 17 4.39 -7.47 25.55
C THR A 17 5.04 -6.10 25.64
N GLN A 18 5.55 -5.76 26.82
CA GLN A 18 6.23 -4.50 27.06
C GLN A 18 7.53 -4.47 26.24
N LEU A 19 7.75 -3.39 25.50
CA LEU A 19 9.01 -3.20 24.78
C LEU A 19 10.20 -3.23 25.75
N PRO A 20 11.35 -3.81 25.36
CA PRO A 20 12.53 -3.92 26.23
C PRO A 20 13.31 -2.60 26.37
N TYR A 21 12.68 -1.45 26.10
CA TYR A 21 13.32 -0.13 26.09
C TYR A 21 12.58 0.81 27.03
N ALA A 22 13.27 1.24 28.10
CA ALA A 22 12.69 2.11 29.12
C ALA A 22 12.43 3.55 28.63
N THR A 23 13.14 4.02 27.60
CA THR A 23 13.00 5.37 27.06
C THR A 23 12.97 5.37 25.54
N GLY A 24 12.29 6.37 24.95
CA GLY A 24 12.27 6.56 23.50
C GLY A 24 13.65 6.86 22.90
N ILE A 25 14.57 7.42 23.68
CA ILE A 25 15.97 7.62 23.27
C ILE A 25 16.69 6.27 23.12
N ALA A 26 16.55 5.39 24.12
CA ALA A 26 17.13 4.05 24.07
C ALA A 26 16.55 3.24 22.89
N PHE A 27 15.24 3.35 22.68
CA PHE A 27 14.58 2.71 21.54
C PHE A 27 15.07 3.26 20.20
N ALA A 28 15.13 4.58 20.03
CA ALA A 28 15.60 5.22 18.80
C ALA A 28 17.04 4.81 18.43
N ALA A 29 17.92 4.71 19.43
CA ALA A 29 19.30 4.27 19.24
C ALA A 29 19.37 2.81 18.77
N ALA A 30 18.65 1.91 19.45
CA ALA A 30 18.59 0.49 19.10
C ALA A 30 17.98 0.27 17.69
N LEU A 31 16.88 0.96 17.39
CA LEU A 31 16.23 0.95 16.09
C LEU A 31 17.17 1.45 14.98
N THR A 32 17.89 2.54 15.22
CA THR A 32 18.87 3.09 14.26
C THR A 32 19.99 2.08 13.99
N ALA A 33 20.51 1.42 15.03
CA ALA A 33 21.55 0.40 14.88
C ALA A 33 21.03 -0.81 14.06
N LYS A 34 19.83 -1.29 14.35
CA LYS A 34 19.19 -2.39 13.63
C LYS A 34 18.92 -2.04 12.16
N ILE A 35 18.41 -0.85 11.87
CA ILE A 35 18.19 -0.39 10.48
C ILE A 35 19.51 -0.32 9.72
N LYS A 36 20.57 0.22 10.32
CA LYS A 36 21.91 0.25 9.69
C LYS A 36 22.44 -1.14 9.41
N ALA A 37 22.26 -2.08 10.33
CA ALA A 37 22.65 -3.47 10.15
C ALA A 37 21.85 -4.13 9.00
N ALA A 38 20.53 -3.92 8.94
CA ALA A 38 19.70 -4.41 7.85
C ALA A 38 20.10 -3.84 6.49
N ALA A 39 20.38 -2.52 6.42
CA ALA A 39 20.87 -1.88 5.21
C ALA A 39 22.22 -2.46 4.76
N ALA A 40 23.16 -2.67 5.70
CA ALA A 40 24.45 -3.29 5.41
C ALA A 40 24.32 -4.74 4.92
N ALA A 41 23.26 -5.44 5.32
CA ALA A 41 22.91 -6.78 4.84
C ALA A 41 22.15 -6.78 3.51
N GLY A 42 21.93 -5.61 2.89
CA GLY A 42 21.30 -5.49 1.58
C GLY A 42 19.78 -5.29 1.58
N ALA A 43 19.16 -5.04 2.74
CA ALA A 43 17.70 -4.84 2.83
C ALA A 43 17.20 -3.55 2.14
N GLY A 44 18.10 -2.62 1.79
CA GLY A 44 17.79 -1.38 1.10
C GLY A 44 18.53 -0.17 1.68
N ASP A 45 18.15 1.03 1.22
CA ASP A 45 18.69 2.29 1.71
C ASP A 45 18.24 2.59 3.16
N VAL A 46 19.15 3.08 4.00
CA VAL A 46 18.90 3.37 5.42
C VAL A 46 17.71 4.33 5.61
N ASN A 47 17.60 5.38 4.80
CA ASN A 47 16.51 6.34 4.94
C ASN A 47 15.18 5.76 4.45
N ALA A 48 15.23 4.88 3.46
CA ALA A 48 14.06 4.18 2.97
C ALA A 48 13.50 3.19 4.00
N LEU A 49 14.37 2.38 4.63
CA LEU A 49 14.00 1.48 5.73
C LEU A 49 13.48 2.25 6.95
N ARG A 50 14.14 3.36 7.30
CA ARG A 50 13.69 4.26 8.37
C ARG A 50 12.30 4.82 8.11
N ARG A 51 12.04 5.25 6.88
CA ARG A 51 10.73 5.79 6.50
C ARG A 51 9.64 4.71 6.48
N GLN A 52 9.94 3.53 5.93
CA GLN A 52 9.01 2.40 5.95
C GLN A 52 8.69 1.96 7.38
N PHE A 53 9.67 1.94 8.30
CA PHE A 53 9.40 1.65 9.70
C PHE A 53 8.43 2.68 10.31
N ALA A 54 8.60 3.96 9.98
CA ALA A 54 7.67 5.01 10.42
C ALA A 54 6.26 4.84 9.82
N TYR A 55 6.15 4.37 8.57
CA TYR A 55 4.87 4.01 7.98
C TYR A 55 4.20 2.90 8.77
N ASP A 56 4.91 1.80 9.03
CA ASP A 56 4.38 0.65 9.75
C ASP A 56 3.87 1.04 11.15
N ARG A 57 4.56 1.96 11.83
CA ARG A 57 4.12 2.46 13.15
C ARG A 57 2.86 3.33 13.07
N LEU A 58 2.70 4.13 12.03
CA LEU A 58 1.46 4.89 11.83
C LEU A 58 0.31 3.98 11.41
N LEU A 59 0.56 3.08 10.44
CA LEU A 59 -0.42 2.10 9.98
C LEU A 59 -0.87 1.19 11.13
N SER A 60 0.04 0.82 12.03
CA SER A 60 -0.33 0.06 13.24
C SER A 60 -1.44 0.76 14.02
N ARG A 61 -1.35 2.09 14.20
CA ARG A 61 -2.40 2.88 14.89
C ARG A 61 -3.71 2.88 14.10
N LEU A 62 -3.64 3.10 12.79
CA LEU A 62 -4.82 3.13 11.94
C LEU A 62 -5.59 1.81 11.92
N PHE A 63 -4.87 0.69 11.94
CA PHE A 63 -5.44 -0.65 11.82
C PHE A 63 -5.74 -1.33 13.17
N THR A 64 -5.41 -0.71 14.31
CA THR A 64 -5.77 -1.23 15.65
C THR A 64 -6.73 -0.32 16.41
N THR A 65 -6.77 0.97 16.09
CA THR A 65 -7.64 1.92 16.78
C THR A 65 -9.03 1.88 16.19
N PRO A 66 -10.08 1.69 17.00
CA PRO A 66 -11.46 1.78 16.53
C PRO A 66 -11.72 3.10 15.83
N ASP A 67 -12.32 3.04 14.66
CA ASP A 67 -12.58 4.23 13.86
C ASP A 67 -13.79 5.00 14.44
N PRO A 68 -13.65 6.31 14.71
CA PRO A 68 -14.71 7.10 15.33
C PRO A 68 -15.93 7.32 14.41
N VAL A 69 -15.77 7.16 13.09
CA VAL A 69 -16.84 7.32 12.10
C VAL A 69 -17.73 6.07 12.06
N THR A 70 -17.15 4.88 12.25
CA THR A 70 -17.88 3.60 12.18
C THR A 70 -18.17 2.94 13.52
N ALA A 71 -17.65 3.48 14.63
CA ALA A 71 -17.99 3.01 15.98
C ALA A 71 -19.51 3.03 16.29
N ALA A 72 -20.33 3.61 15.42
CA ALA A 72 -21.79 3.63 15.48
C ALA A 72 -22.51 2.45 14.80
N GLY A 73 -21.82 1.51 14.14
CA GLY A 73 -22.43 0.30 13.61
C GLY A 73 -21.86 -0.18 12.27
N GLU A 74 -21.68 -1.50 12.17
CA GLU A 74 -21.36 -2.35 11.00
C GLU A 74 -19.88 -2.65 10.69
N GLY A 75 -19.54 -3.95 10.77
CA GLY A 75 -18.48 -4.61 10.00
C GLY A 75 -17.14 -4.84 10.71
N ASP A 76 -16.68 -6.10 10.75
CA ASP A 76 -15.34 -6.55 11.19
C ASP A 76 -14.21 -6.15 10.19
N GLY A 77 -14.54 -5.42 9.12
CA GLY A 77 -13.68 -5.18 7.96
C GLY A 77 -12.72 -4.00 8.04
N GLY A 78 -12.76 -3.19 9.11
CA GLY A 78 -11.97 -1.97 9.25
C GLY A 78 -12.31 -0.88 8.22
N CYS A 79 -12.00 0.38 8.52
CA CYS A 79 -12.39 1.53 7.67
C CYS A 79 -11.29 1.98 6.72
N TRP A 80 -10.06 1.61 7.05
CA TRP A 80 -8.85 2.00 6.34
C TRP A 80 -8.49 0.91 5.33
N VAL A 81 -8.16 1.32 4.11
CA VAL A 81 -7.63 0.45 3.07
C VAL A 81 -6.31 1.05 2.58
N LEU A 82 -5.22 0.29 2.69
CA LEU A 82 -3.90 0.69 2.24
C LEU A 82 -3.76 0.49 0.73
N LYS A 83 -3.41 1.56 0.01
CA LYS A 83 -3.28 1.59 -1.45
C LYS A 83 -1.82 1.80 -1.89
N GLY A 84 -1.65 1.84 -3.20
CA GLY A 84 -0.46 2.39 -3.86
C GLY A 84 0.86 1.71 -3.50
N GLY A 85 1.94 2.49 -3.48
CA GLY A 85 3.29 1.95 -3.34
C GLY A 85 3.53 1.23 -2.01
N THR A 86 2.93 1.72 -0.92
CA THR A 86 3.06 1.11 0.41
C THR A 86 2.32 -0.23 0.50
N ALA A 87 1.15 -0.34 -0.14
CA ALA A 87 0.48 -1.63 -0.28
C ALA A 87 1.33 -2.64 -1.06
N LEU A 88 1.97 -2.20 -2.15
CA LEU A 88 2.87 -3.08 -2.92
C LEU A 88 4.09 -3.53 -2.11
N LEU A 89 4.72 -2.62 -1.36
CA LEU A 89 5.83 -2.96 -0.45
C LEU A 89 5.44 -3.98 0.61
N THR A 90 4.18 -3.95 1.06
CA THR A 90 3.65 -4.93 2.01
C THR A 90 3.53 -6.32 1.36
N ARG A 91 3.15 -6.37 0.08
CA ARG A 91 2.95 -7.61 -0.69
C ARG A 91 4.25 -8.23 -1.21
N VAL A 92 5.15 -7.40 -1.70
CA VAL A 92 6.28 -7.81 -2.53
C VAL A 92 7.58 -7.39 -1.88
N ARG A 93 8.37 -8.39 -1.45
CA ARG A 93 9.79 -8.17 -1.10
C ARG A 93 10.52 -7.60 -2.31
N GLY A 94 11.39 -6.62 -2.08
CA GLY A 94 12.16 -5.99 -3.16
C GLY A 94 11.36 -5.03 -4.06
N ALA A 95 10.12 -4.69 -3.70
CA ALA A 95 9.44 -3.56 -4.31
C ALA A 95 10.16 -2.24 -3.98
N ARG A 96 10.06 -1.27 -4.88
CA ARG A 96 10.66 0.04 -4.67
C ARG A 96 10.07 0.72 -3.44
N HIS A 97 10.90 1.42 -2.69
CA HIS A 97 10.40 2.27 -1.62
C HIS A 97 9.54 3.42 -2.17
N THR A 98 8.48 3.77 -1.44
CA THR A 98 7.63 4.93 -1.72
C THR A 98 7.99 6.10 -0.80
N LEU A 99 7.55 7.29 -1.19
CA LEU A 99 7.71 8.53 -0.42
C LEU A 99 6.46 8.88 0.37
N ASP A 100 5.31 8.37 -0.05
CA ASP A 100 3.99 8.70 0.47
C ASP A 100 3.20 7.42 0.79
N ILE A 101 2.23 7.53 1.70
CA ILE A 101 1.25 6.49 2.00
C ILE A 101 -0.07 6.86 1.30
N ASP A 102 -0.57 5.97 0.45
CA ASP A 102 -1.90 6.11 -0.15
C ASP A 102 -2.93 5.37 0.71
N LEU A 103 -3.97 6.06 1.17
CA LEU A 103 -5.04 5.49 2.00
C LEU A 103 -6.41 5.79 1.39
N LEU A 104 -7.29 4.80 1.47
CA LEU A 104 -8.73 4.97 1.29
C LEU A 104 -9.41 4.82 2.65
N HIS A 105 -10.32 5.75 2.98
CA HIS A 105 -11.33 5.52 4.01
C HIS A 105 -12.62 5.10 3.32
N GLN A 106 -13.04 3.86 3.52
CA GLN A 106 -14.14 3.25 2.75
C GLN A 106 -15.52 3.43 3.38
N SER A 107 -15.59 4.04 4.57
CA SER A 107 -16.82 4.09 5.38
C SER A 107 -17.43 5.48 5.46
N THR A 108 -16.83 6.48 4.80
CA THR A 108 -17.39 7.82 4.65
C THR A 108 -17.09 8.35 3.27
N HIS A 109 -17.95 9.24 2.78
CA HIS A 109 -17.70 10.05 1.58
C HIS A 109 -17.30 11.49 1.94
N ASP A 110 -17.20 11.83 3.23
CA ASP A 110 -16.75 13.13 3.72
C ASP A 110 -15.25 13.09 4.00
N VAL A 111 -14.48 13.79 3.16
CA VAL A 111 -13.01 13.82 3.27
C VAL A 111 -12.53 14.48 4.56
N GLU A 112 -13.25 15.45 5.11
CA GLU A 112 -12.86 16.13 6.35
C GLU A 112 -13.14 15.23 7.56
N ALA A 113 -14.22 14.45 7.53
CA ALA A 113 -14.47 13.40 8.52
C ALA A 113 -13.36 12.33 8.50
N ALA A 114 -12.95 11.88 7.31
CA ALA A 114 -11.84 10.94 7.17
C ALA A 114 -10.50 11.51 7.66
N VAL A 115 -10.20 12.79 7.36
CA VAL A 115 -9.00 13.47 7.90
C VAL A 115 -9.07 13.58 9.44
N SER A 116 -10.25 13.84 10.01
CA SER A 116 -10.45 13.87 11.46
C SER A 116 -10.19 12.48 12.08
N ALA A 117 -10.73 11.42 11.48
CA ALA A 117 -10.50 10.04 11.90
C ALA A 117 -9.02 9.66 11.83
N LEU A 118 -8.33 10.05 10.74
CA LEU A 118 -6.88 9.87 10.57
C LEU A 118 -6.10 10.55 11.71
N ARG A 119 -6.46 11.80 12.07
CA ARG A 119 -5.83 12.52 13.19
C ARG A 119 -6.07 11.83 14.51
N ALA A 120 -7.29 11.39 14.78
CA ALA A 120 -7.64 10.68 16.02
C ALA A 120 -6.84 9.37 16.15
N ALA A 121 -6.81 8.55 15.10
CA ALA A 121 -6.04 7.31 15.08
C ALA A 121 -4.54 7.58 15.30
N ALA A 122 -3.97 8.59 14.63
CA ALA A 122 -2.56 8.96 14.78
C ALA A 122 -2.15 9.37 16.21
N GLN A 123 -3.08 9.83 17.05
CA GLN A 123 -2.83 10.13 18.47
C GLN A 123 -2.86 8.90 19.39
N SER A 124 -3.12 7.72 18.85
CA SER A 124 -3.18 6.50 19.67
C SER A 124 -1.80 6.13 20.22
N GLU A 125 -1.75 5.89 21.53
CA GLU A 125 -0.53 5.49 22.24
C GLU A 125 -0.41 3.96 22.26
N LEU A 126 0.50 3.42 21.46
CA LEU A 126 0.77 1.99 21.39
C LEU A 126 1.92 1.54 22.31
N GLY A 127 2.47 2.45 23.12
CA GLY A 127 3.64 2.16 23.96
C GLY A 127 4.91 1.87 23.17
N ASP A 128 4.95 2.25 21.89
CA ASP A 128 6.07 2.00 20.97
C ASP A 128 7.08 3.16 20.87
N HIS A 129 6.98 4.13 21.77
CA HIS A 129 7.75 5.39 21.80
C HIS A 129 7.61 6.28 20.56
N PHE A 130 6.69 5.96 19.64
CA PHE A 130 6.40 6.79 18.49
C PHE A 130 5.24 7.76 18.76
N SER A 131 5.36 8.96 18.22
CA SER A 131 4.27 9.93 18.16
C SER A 131 4.21 10.58 16.78
N PHE A 132 3.00 10.99 16.37
CA PHE A 132 2.75 11.50 15.03
C PHE A 132 2.06 12.86 15.10
N THR A 133 2.63 13.83 14.41
CA THR A 133 2.02 15.15 14.21
C THR A 133 1.60 15.27 12.76
N LEU A 134 0.31 15.51 12.53
CA LEU A 134 -0.27 15.72 11.20
C LEU A 134 -0.40 17.22 10.93
N GLY A 135 0.13 17.64 9.79
CA GLY A 135 0.07 19.03 9.33
C GLY A 135 -1.29 19.41 8.73
N PRO A 136 -1.40 20.64 8.21
CA PRO A 136 -2.57 21.09 7.47
C PRO A 136 -2.79 20.21 6.23
N ALA A 137 -4.02 19.71 6.07
CA ALA A 137 -4.43 18.94 4.91
C ALA A 137 -4.62 19.89 3.71
N ALA A 138 -4.19 19.46 2.53
CA ALA A 138 -4.38 20.21 1.28
C ALA A 138 -5.02 19.30 0.22
N PRO A 139 -5.73 19.84 -0.78
CA PRO A 139 -6.20 19.04 -1.91
C PRO A 139 -5.05 18.31 -2.62
N ILE A 140 -5.29 17.08 -3.06
CA ILE A 140 -4.30 16.32 -3.85
C ILE A 140 -4.19 16.96 -5.25
N ALA A 141 -3.01 17.48 -5.58
CA ALA A 141 -2.77 18.24 -6.82
C ALA A 141 -2.97 17.45 -8.13
N THR A 142 -2.99 16.12 -8.06
CA THR A 142 -3.11 15.22 -9.23
C THR A 142 -4.51 14.69 -9.48
N ALA A 143 -5.54 15.16 -8.75
CA ALA A 143 -6.94 14.85 -9.02
C ALA A 143 -7.37 15.51 -10.34
N THR A 144 -6.94 14.89 -11.44
CA THR A 144 -7.21 15.33 -12.82
C THR A 144 -8.55 14.86 -13.34
N HIS A 145 -9.26 14.04 -12.58
CA HIS A 145 -10.67 13.73 -12.77
C HIS A 145 -11.44 14.19 -11.54
N ALA A 146 -12.54 14.91 -11.77
CA ALA A 146 -13.37 15.59 -10.78
C ALA A 146 -14.11 14.66 -9.78
N THR A 147 -13.76 13.38 -9.71
CA THR A 147 -14.53 12.32 -9.03
C THR A 147 -13.87 11.77 -7.77
N VAL A 148 -12.61 12.09 -7.49
CA VAL A 148 -11.91 11.62 -6.28
C VAL A 148 -11.67 12.79 -5.35
N GLU A 149 -12.49 12.92 -4.32
CA GLU A 149 -12.24 13.85 -3.23
C GLU A 149 -11.13 13.28 -2.34
N GLY A 150 -10.03 14.04 -2.21
CA GLY A 150 -8.87 13.58 -1.47
C GLY A 150 -8.04 14.71 -0.88
N ARG A 151 -7.29 14.37 0.17
CA ARG A 151 -6.43 15.28 0.93
C ARG A 151 -5.03 14.69 1.06
N GLN A 152 -4.04 15.50 0.72
CA GLN A 152 -2.65 15.24 1.07
C GLN A 152 -2.38 15.81 2.46
N VAL A 153 -1.93 14.96 3.39
CA VAL A 153 -1.67 15.30 4.79
C VAL A 153 -0.19 15.09 5.10
N PRO A 154 0.59 16.15 5.38
CA PRO A 154 1.96 16.01 5.83
C PRO A 154 2.03 15.36 7.22
N VAL A 155 3.02 14.48 7.44
CA VAL A 155 3.22 13.78 8.71
C VAL A 155 4.65 13.98 9.19
N THR A 156 4.80 14.28 10.47
CA THR A 156 6.07 14.18 11.19
C THR A 156 5.97 13.08 12.24
N ALA A 157 6.75 12.02 12.04
CA ALA A 157 6.91 10.93 13.00
C ALA A 157 8.09 11.24 13.92
N ARG A 158 7.89 11.12 15.23
CA ARG A 158 8.93 11.25 16.25
C ARG A 158 9.09 9.94 17.01
N CYS A 159 10.32 9.63 17.39
CA CYS A 159 10.64 8.55 18.32
C CYS A 159 11.25 9.18 19.57
N GLY A 160 10.51 9.14 20.69
CA GLY A 160 10.78 10.03 21.82
C GLY A 160 10.74 11.51 21.39
N THR A 161 11.80 12.26 21.67
CA THR A 161 11.90 13.69 21.33
C THR A 161 12.42 13.96 19.92
N THR A 162 12.97 12.94 19.24
CA THR A 162 13.70 13.12 17.97
C THR A 162 12.79 12.93 16.78
N VAL A 163 12.90 13.80 15.76
CA VAL A 163 12.23 13.57 14.46
C VAL A 163 12.80 12.31 13.83
N PHE A 164 11.94 11.32 13.65
CA PHE A 164 12.30 10.05 13.06
C PHE A 164 12.15 10.12 11.53
N ALA A 165 10.97 10.43 11.02
CA ALA A 165 10.74 10.56 9.58
C ALA A 165 9.69 11.63 9.28
N GLN A 166 9.74 12.15 8.06
CA GLN A 166 8.70 13.02 7.51
C GLN A 166 8.26 12.45 6.17
N PHE A 167 6.96 12.47 5.94
CA PHE A 167 6.32 11.91 4.76
C PHE A 167 4.92 12.50 4.60
N LYS A 168 4.19 12.07 3.58
CA LYS A 168 2.83 12.50 3.33
C LYS A 168 1.89 11.32 3.22
N ILE A 169 0.62 11.59 3.49
CA ILE A 169 -0.47 10.66 3.27
C ILE A 169 -1.37 11.26 2.19
N ASP A 170 -1.63 10.51 1.14
CA ASP A 170 -2.68 10.82 0.19
C ASP A 170 -3.92 10.03 0.60
N LEU A 171 -4.88 10.72 1.22
CA LEU A 171 -6.13 10.15 1.72
C LEU A 171 -7.26 10.43 0.74
N VAL A 172 -7.97 9.38 0.34
CA VAL A 172 -9.19 9.47 -0.48
C VAL A 172 -10.37 8.82 0.23
N VAL A 173 -11.59 9.24 -0.13
CA VAL A 173 -12.86 8.71 0.43
C VAL A 173 -13.76 8.06 -0.61
N THR A 174 -13.36 8.14 -1.88
CA THR A 174 -14.10 7.56 -3.00
C THR A 174 -13.19 6.64 -3.76
N ASP A 175 -13.58 5.37 -3.83
CA ASP A 175 -12.99 4.42 -4.76
C ASP A 175 -14.01 3.35 -5.18
N HIS A 176 -13.81 2.77 -6.36
CA HIS A 176 -14.57 1.64 -6.86
C HIS A 176 -13.67 0.40 -6.82
N MET A 177 -13.68 -0.30 -5.69
CA MET A 177 -13.04 -1.60 -5.54
C MET A 177 -13.89 -2.69 -6.20
N SER A 178 -13.27 -3.53 -7.02
CA SER A 178 -13.92 -4.67 -7.66
C SER A 178 -14.17 -5.85 -6.72
N SER A 179 -13.49 -5.88 -5.56
CA SER A 179 -13.62 -6.92 -4.53
C SER A 179 -13.28 -6.37 -3.14
N ALA A 180 -13.49 -7.19 -2.10
CA ALA A 180 -13.17 -6.79 -0.73
C ALA A 180 -11.66 -6.59 -0.53
N PRO A 181 -11.25 -5.66 0.35
CA PRO A 181 -9.85 -5.51 0.75
C PRO A 181 -9.23 -6.82 1.23
N GLU A 182 -7.93 -6.99 0.99
CA GLU A 182 -7.19 -8.20 1.30
C GLU A 182 -6.38 -8.04 2.59
N PRO A 183 -6.63 -8.83 3.65
CA PRO A 183 -5.86 -8.74 4.87
C PRO A 183 -4.43 -9.27 4.66
N MET A 184 -3.42 -8.50 5.10
CA MET A 184 -2.03 -8.90 5.02
C MET A 184 -1.23 -8.41 6.22
N THR A 185 -0.50 -9.33 6.87
CA THR A 185 0.48 -8.97 7.88
C THR A 185 1.79 -8.57 7.20
N PRO A 186 2.25 -7.31 7.32
CA PRO A 186 3.53 -6.89 6.77
C PRO A 186 4.68 -7.63 7.45
N GLN A 187 5.76 -7.83 6.70
CA GLN A 187 6.96 -8.40 7.28
C GLN A 187 7.78 -7.31 7.98
N PRO A 188 8.23 -7.54 9.23
CA PRO A 188 9.04 -6.56 9.94
C PRO A 188 10.35 -6.29 9.20
N ILE A 189 10.68 -5.00 9.01
CA ILE A 189 11.96 -4.58 8.44
C ILE A 189 13.13 -4.97 9.38
N VAL A 190 12.88 -4.84 10.68
CA VAL A 190 13.82 -5.19 11.73
C VAL A 190 13.06 -5.87 12.86
N ASP A 191 13.67 -6.89 13.45
CA ASP A 191 13.07 -7.58 14.59
C ASP A 191 13.27 -6.76 15.89
N ILE A 192 12.16 -6.46 16.54
CA ILE A 192 12.08 -5.74 17.81
C ILE A 192 11.16 -6.53 18.74
N PRO A 193 11.72 -7.18 19.77
CA PRO A 193 10.93 -7.94 20.72
C PRO A 193 9.81 -7.10 21.34
N GLY A 194 8.59 -7.66 21.35
CA GLY A 194 7.39 -7.06 21.92
C GLY A 194 6.74 -5.97 21.08
N LEU A 195 7.26 -5.63 19.90
CA LEU A 195 6.63 -4.67 19.01
C LEU A 195 5.51 -5.34 18.20
N ALA A 196 4.27 -4.97 18.49
CA ALA A 196 3.11 -5.46 17.75
C ALA A 196 3.13 -4.98 16.28
N GLN A 197 2.71 -5.85 15.37
CA GLN A 197 2.55 -5.54 13.95
C GLN A 197 1.23 -6.15 13.46
N PRO A 198 0.15 -5.34 13.38
CA PRO A 198 -1.17 -5.83 12.99
C PRO A 198 -1.23 -6.12 11.50
N SER A 199 -2.25 -6.88 11.09
CA SER A 199 -2.61 -7.00 9.67
C SER A 199 -3.19 -5.70 9.13
N TYR A 200 -2.86 -5.38 7.89
CA TYR A 200 -3.45 -4.27 7.14
C TYR A 200 -4.50 -4.79 6.18
N GLN A 201 -5.54 -4.00 5.91
CA GLN A 201 -6.43 -4.24 4.78
C GLN A 201 -5.81 -3.59 3.55
N LEU A 202 -5.38 -4.38 2.60
CA LEU A 202 -4.78 -3.91 1.38
C LEU A 202 -5.82 -3.76 0.29
N TYR A 203 -5.65 -2.75 -0.55
CA TYR A 203 -6.42 -2.60 -1.77
C TYR A 203 -6.28 -3.86 -2.64
N PRO A 204 -7.39 -4.35 -3.22
CA PRO A 204 -7.37 -5.62 -3.95
C PRO A 204 -6.33 -5.60 -5.05
N LEU A 205 -5.63 -6.72 -5.22
CA LEU A 205 -4.50 -6.76 -6.15
C LEU A 205 -4.94 -6.52 -7.60
N ALA A 206 -6.09 -7.06 -8.00
CA ALA A 206 -6.69 -6.83 -9.32
C ALA A 206 -6.94 -5.34 -9.59
N ASP A 207 -7.54 -4.64 -8.63
CA ASP A 207 -7.77 -3.19 -8.71
C ASP A 207 -6.46 -2.40 -8.73
N HIS A 208 -5.45 -2.85 -7.97
CA HIS A 208 -4.14 -2.21 -7.98
C HIS A 208 -3.46 -2.29 -9.35
N VAL A 209 -3.54 -3.46 -10.02
CA VAL A 209 -3.04 -3.63 -11.40
C VAL A 209 -3.85 -2.77 -12.37
N ALA A 210 -5.18 -2.74 -12.23
CA ALA A 210 -6.06 -1.93 -13.08
C ALA A 210 -5.80 -0.42 -12.94
N ASP A 211 -5.58 0.07 -11.72
CA ASP A 211 -5.22 1.47 -11.45
C ASP A 211 -3.88 1.82 -12.13
N LYS A 212 -2.88 0.93 -12.04
CA LYS A 212 -1.57 1.13 -12.69
C LYS A 212 -1.68 1.17 -14.20
N LEU A 213 -2.37 0.20 -14.79
CA LEU A 213 -2.65 0.17 -16.23
C LEU A 213 -3.36 1.46 -16.67
N THR A 214 -4.39 1.87 -15.95
CA THR A 214 -5.15 3.09 -16.25
C THR A 214 -4.23 4.31 -16.22
N ALA A 215 -3.40 4.42 -15.18
CA ALA A 215 -2.50 5.55 -15.00
C ALA A 215 -1.37 5.62 -16.04
N THR A 216 -1.02 4.53 -16.74
CA THR A 216 -0.10 4.59 -17.89
C THR A 216 -0.72 5.24 -19.12
N ARG A 217 -2.06 5.23 -19.21
CA ARG A 217 -2.85 5.68 -20.37
C ARG A 217 -3.43 7.07 -20.21
N LEU A 218 -3.54 7.58 -18.98
CA LEU A 218 -4.01 8.93 -18.72
C LEU A 218 -3.04 9.99 -19.25
N THR A 219 -3.61 11.10 -19.72
CA THR A 219 -2.89 12.32 -20.10
C THR A 219 -3.23 13.45 -19.13
N TYR A 220 -2.28 14.35 -18.88
CA TYR A 220 -2.41 15.35 -17.82
C TYR A 220 -2.28 16.78 -18.35
N GLY A 221 -3.00 17.70 -17.70
CA GLY A 221 -3.00 19.14 -18.03
C GLY A 221 -3.72 19.47 -19.33
N THR A 222 -3.75 20.76 -19.68
CA THR A 222 -4.37 21.26 -20.92
C THR A 222 -3.63 20.79 -22.18
N ASP A 223 -2.34 20.47 -22.04
CA ASP A 223 -1.47 20.09 -23.15
C ASP A 223 -1.49 18.57 -23.41
N HIS A 224 -2.39 17.83 -22.75
CA HIS A 224 -2.52 16.37 -22.86
C HIS A 224 -1.18 15.64 -22.73
N LEU A 225 -0.37 16.05 -21.75
CA LEU A 225 0.97 15.49 -21.56
C LEU A 225 0.88 13.98 -21.27
N PRO A 226 1.70 13.14 -21.91
CA PRO A 226 1.74 11.72 -21.63
C PRO A 226 2.05 11.41 -20.17
N SER A 227 1.62 10.24 -19.71
CA SER A 227 1.87 9.78 -18.34
C SER A 227 3.37 9.79 -17.98
N SER A 228 3.69 10.38 -16.83
CA SER A 228 5.03 10.37 -16.23
C SER A 228 5.28 9.14 -15.34
N ARG A 229 4.32 8.21 -15.29
CA ARG A 229 4.29 7.12 -14.31
C ARG A 229 5.10 5.89 -14.70
N VAL A 230 6.34 6.08 -15.15
CA VAL A 230 7.25 4.98 -15.53
C VAL A 230 7.43 3.93 -14.43
N ARG A 231 7.29 4.33 -13.17
CA ARG A 231 7.34 3.44 -12.00
C ARG A 231 6.20 2.42 -11.99
N ASP A 232 5.06 2.69 -12.62
CA ASP A 232 3.97 1.72 -12.70
C ASP A 232 4.33 0.54 -13.62
N LEU A 233 5.22 0.71 -14.62
CA LEU A 233 5.76 -0.43 -15.37
C LEU A 233 6.63 -1.34 -14.49
N VAL A 234 7.48 -0.74 -13.65
CA VAL A 234 8.32 -1.48 -12.68
C VAL A 234 7.42 -2.27 -11.73
N ASP A 235 6.38 -1.62 -11.20
CA ASP A 235 5.45 -2.22 -10.26
C ASP A 235 4.63 -3.35 -10.93
N LEU A 236 4.17 -3.17 -12.17
CA LEU A 236 3.46 -4.22 -12.94
C LEU A 236 4.36 -5.43 -13.19
N ALA A 237 5.62 -5.22 -13.58
CA ALA A 237 6.57 -6.32 -13.78
C ALA A 237 6.90 -7.04 -12.46
N LEU A 238 7.01 -6.33 -11.33
CA LEU A 238 7.18 -6.94 -10.02
C LEU A 238 5.95 -7.78 -9.62
N ILE A 239 4.74 -7.27 -9.83
CA ILE A 239 3.49 -8.00 -9.56
C ILE A 239 3.46 -9.28 -10.40
N ALA A 240 3.73 -9.19 -11.72
CA ALA A 240 3.76 -10.33 -12.61
C ALA A 240 4.76 -11.42 -12.17
N ARG A 241 5.89 -11.04 -11.55
CA ARG A 241 6.90 -12.00 -11.10
C ARG A 241 6.64 -12.64 -9.74
N THR A 242 5.69 -12.11 -8.97
CA THR A 242 5.60 -12.47 -7.54
C THR A 242 4.20 -12.81 -7.08
N GLN A 243 3.17 -12.42 -7.83
CA GLN A 243 1.79 -12.54 -7.39
C GLN A 243 0.99 -13.45 -8.32
N HIS A 244 0.03 -14.16 -7.74
CA HIS A 244 -1.03 -14.83 -8.48
C HIS A 244 -2.18 -13.87 -8.75
N LEU A 245 -2.77 -13.92 -9.94
CA LEU A 245 -3.91 -13.08 -10.34
C LEU A 245 -4.98 -13.93 -10.99
N ASP A 246 -6.23 -13.76 -10.58
CA ASP A 246 -7.36 -14.36 -11.27
C ASP A 246 -7.74 -13.53 -12.51
N ALA A 247 -7.93 -14.20 -13.65
CA ALA A 247 -8.21 -13.54 -14.92
C ALA A 247 -9.57 -12.81 -14.93
N ALA A 248 -10.60 -13.39 -14.29
CA ALA A 248 -11.93 -12.82 -14.27
C ALA A 248 -12.01 -11.60 -13.36
N ALA A 249 -11.39 -11.67 -12.18
CA ALA A 249 -11.25 -10.55 -11.25
C ALA A 249 -10.46 -9.40 -11.89
N LEU A 250 -9.32 -9.70 -12.52
CA LEU A 250 -8.51 -8.67 -13.17
C LEU A 250 -9.22 -8.04 -14.38
N SER A 251 -9.91 -8.84 -15.20
CA SER A 251 -10.70 -8.31 -16.33
C SER A 251 -11.83 -7.39 -15.88
N THR A 252 -12.51 -7.76 -14.80
CA THR A 252 -13.55 -6.93 -14.15
C THR A 252 -12.97 -5.60 -13.69
N ALA A 253 -11.86 -5.63 -12.94
CA ALA A 253 -11.20 -4.42 -12.45
C ALA A 253 -10.71 -3.50 -13.59
N ILE A 254 -10.06 -4.07 -14.62
CA ILE A 254 -9.60 -3.33 -15.80
C ILE A 254 -10.78 -2.65 -16.49
N THR A 255 -11.89 -3.37 -16.67
CA THR A 255 -13.09 -2.82 -17.34
C THR A 255 -13.70 -1.70 -16.51
N ALA A 256 -13.86 -1.89 -15.21
CA ALA A 256 -14.42 -0.89 -14.30
C ALA A 256 -13.59 0.40 -14.31
N LYS A 257 -12.27 0.31 -14.15
CA LYS A 257 -11.38 1.50 -14.15
C LYS A 257 -11.32 2.16 -15.53
N ARG A 258 -11.30 1.38 -16.62
CA ARG A 258 -11.36 1.93 -17.98
C ARG A 258 -12.62 2.77 -18.20
N LEU A 259 -13.78 2.26 -17.79
CA LEU A 259 -15.06 2.97 -17.94
C LEU A 259 -15.12 4.21 -17.06
N LEU A 260 -14.67 4.10 -15.80
CA LEU A 260 -14.62 5.22 -14.85
C LEU A 260 -13.79 6.41 -15.38
N HIS A 261 -12.71 6.11 -16.10
CA HIS A 261 -11.81 7.12 -16.67
C HIS A 261 -12.09 7.42 -18.14
N GLU A 262 -13.21 6.94 -18.69
CA GLU A 262 -13.63 7.16 -20.09
C GLU A 262 -12.57 6.79 -21.12
N LEU A 263 -11.73 5.80 -20.80
CA LEU A 263 -10.64 5.38 -21.68
C LEU A 263 -11.15 4.47 -22.81
N PRO A 264 -10.64 4.62 -24.04
CA PRO A 264 -10.98 3.72 -25.13
C PRO A 264 -10.52 2.30 -24.84
N ALA A 265 -11.21 1.31 -25.41
CA ALA A 265 -10.73 -0.07 -25.41
C ALA A 265 -9.39 -0.17 -26.15
N THR A 266 -8.56 -1.13 -25.76
CA THR A 266 -7.31 -1.47 -26.43
C THR A 266 -7.06 -2.96 -26.24
N ASP A 267 -6.39 -3.57 -27.20
CA ASP A 267 -5.98 -4.98 -27.24
C ASP A 267 -4.54 -5.19 -26.75
N THR A 268 -3.77 -4.11 -26.61
CA THR A 268 -2.35 -4.17 -26.26
C THR A 268 -1.98 -3.14 -25.19
N PHE A 269 -1.18 -3.57 -24.22
CA PHE A 269 -0.51 -2.65 -23.32
C PHE A 269 0.57 -1.86 -24.05
N THR A 270 0.57 -0.53 -23.87
CA THR A 270 1.54 0.41 -24.44
C THR A 270 1.98 1.42 -23.39
N THR A 271 3.15 2.02 -23.60
CA THR A 271 3.73 3.02 -22.71
C THR A 271 4.26 4.23 -23.50
N PRO A 272 4.29 5.43 -22.91
CA PRO A 272 4.84 6.62 -23.55
C PRO A 272 6.28 6.45 -24.06
N ALA A 273 6.60 7.09 -25.19
CA ALA A 273 7.91 7.00 -25.85
C ALA A 273 9.09 7.52 -25.02
N SER A 274 8.84 8.31 -23.96
CA SER A 274 9.87 8.81 -23.05
C SER A 274 10.35 7.78 -22.01
N TRP A 275 9.56 6.72 -21.76
CA TRP A 275 9.82 5.77 -20.68
C TRP A 275 11.11 4.96 -20.82
N PRO A 276 11.52 4.47 -22.01
CA PRO A 276 12.77 3.73 -22.16
C PRO A 276 13.98 4.45 -21.56
N ALA A 277 14.07 5.77 -21.76
CA ALA A 277 15.20 6.58 -21.29
C ALA A 277 15.27 6.75 -19.77
N ILE A 278 14.13 6.65 -19.07
CA ILE A 278 14.03 6.91 -17.62
C ILE A 278 13.76 5.63 -16.80
N PHE A 279 13.46 4.51 -17.46
CA PHE A 279 13.10 3.25 -16.81
C PHE A 279 14.21 2.72 -15.92
N GLY A 280 15.47 2.70 -16.38
CA GLY A 280 16.58 2.15 -15.60
C GLY A 280 16.74 2.83 -14.23
N LYS A 281 16.50 4.15 -14.16
CA LYS A 281 16.48 4.90 -12.90
C LYS A 281 15.28 4.51 -12.02
N ALA A 282 14.12 4.24 -12.62
CA ALA A 282 12.92 3.84 -11.89
C ALA A 282 13.02 2.40 -11.34
N ALA A 283 13.70 1.51 -12.05
CA ALA A 283 13.92 0.12 -11.68
C ALA A 283 15.08 -0.09 -10.69
N ALA A 284 15.94 0.92 -10.51
CA ALA A 284 17.11 0.82 -9.65
C ALA A 284 16.73 0.45 -8.20
N GLY A 285 17.40 -0.57 -7.65
CA GLY A 285 17.16 -1.06 -6.29
C GLY A 285 15.91 -1.93 -6.13
N THR A 286 15.25 -2.33 -7.22
CA THR A 286 14.15 -3.31 -7.18
C THR A 286 14.66 -4.71 -7.53
N GLU A 287 13.97 -5.72 -7.03
CA GLU A 287 14.33 -7.12 -7.28
C GLU A 287 13.71 -7.65 -8.58
N LEU A 288 13.79 -6.91 -9.70
CA LEU A 288 13.21 -7.30 -10.99
C LEU A 288 13.90 -8.50 -11.69
N GLY A 289 15.07 -8.93 -11.21
CA GLY A 289 15.82 -10.05 -11.79
C GLY A 289 16.08 -9.85 -13.29
N ASP A 290 15.81 -10.88 -14.09
CA ASP A 290 16.00 -10.88 -15.55
C ASP A 290 15.07 -9.92 -16.31
N HIS A 291 14.23 -9.15 -15.62
CA HIS A 291 13.31 -8.17 -16.20
C HIS A 291 13.69 -6.73 -15.84
N ALA A 292 14.96 -6.50 -15.48
CA ALA A 292 15.46 -5.20 -15.03
C ALA A 292 15.68 -4.16 -16.16
N THR A 293 15.49 -4.52 -17.43
CA THR A 293 15.52 -3.56 -18.55
C THR A 293 14.11 -3.21 -19.04
N TYR A 294 13.97 -2.05 -19.68
CA TYR A 294 12.67 -1.60 -20.19
C TYR A 294 12.01 -2.61 -21.15
N PRO A 295 12.71 -3.17 -22.17
CA PRO A 295 12.09 -4.13 -23.09
C PRO A 295 11.61 -5.40 -22.38
N GLN A 296 12.37 -5.89 -21.39
CA GLN A 296 12.00 -7.10 -20.66
C GLN A 296 10.80 -6.87 -19.72
N ALA A 297 10.79 -5.76 -18.99
CA ALA A 297 9.66 -5.39 -18.14
C ALA A 297 8.38 -5.15 -18.96
N LEU A 298 8.50 -4.48 -20.12
CA LEU A 298 7.39 -4.27 -21.04
C LEU A 298 6.87 -5.59 -21.60
N ALA A 299 7.76 -6.49 -22.03
CA ALA A 299 7.36 -7.81 -22.54
C ALA A 299 6.58 -8.61 -21.47
N LEU A 300 7.05 -8.60 -20.23
CA LEU A 300 6.37 -9.29 -19.13
C LEU A 300 5.01 -8.67 -18.80
N ALA A 301 4.93 -7.33 -18.74
CA ALA A 301 3.66 -6.65 -18.51
C ALA A 301 2.64 -6.95 -19.64
N LYS A 302 3.09 -7.02 -20.88
CA LYS A 302 2.27 -7.42 -22.05
C LYS A 302 1.81 -8.87 -21.94
N GLN A 303 2.68 -9.79 -21.53
CA GLN A 303 2.33 -11.20 -21.33
C GLN A 303 1.24 -11.39 -20.27
N LEU A 304 1.25 -10.58 -19.21
CA LEU A 304 0.20 -10.54 -18.21
C LEU A 304 -1.10 -9.91 -18.76
N LEU A 305 -1.02 -8.73 -19.39
CA LEU A 305 -2.18 -7.86 -19.65
C LEU A 305 -2.83 -8.07 -21.02
N ASP A 306 -2.06 -8.28 -22.08
CA ASP A 306 -2.58 -8.33 -23.47
C ASP A 306 -3.67 -9.41 -23.66
N PRO A 307 -3.57 -10.64 -23.10
CA PRO A 307 -4.65 -11.62 -23.25
C PRO A 307 -5.99 -11.18 -22.68
N LEU A 308 -5.97 -10.40 -21.59
CA LEU A 308 -7.18 -9.85 -20.96
C LEU A 308 -7.70 -8.64 -21.76
N LEU A 309 -6.79 -7.77 -22.21
CA LEU A 309 -7.12 -6.59 -23.03
C LEU A 309 -7.75 -6.97 -24.37
N ALA A 310 -7.21 -8.00 -25.03
CA ALA A 310 -7.74 -8.53 -26.27
C ALA A 310 -8.99 -9.42 -26.08
N GLY A 311 -9.36 -9.74 -24.83
CA GLY A 311 -10.48 -10.62 -24.51
C GLY A 311 -10.26 -12.10 -24.88
N THR A 312 -9.02 -12.49 -25.19
CA THR A 312 -8.64 -13.88 -25.53
C THR A 312 -8.46 -14.75 -24.28
N ARG A 313 -8.41 -14.13 -23.09
CA ARG A 313 -8.39 -14.80 -21.78
C ARG A 313 -9.49 -14.23 -20.89
N GLN A 314 -10.32 -15.11 -20.32
CA GLN A 314 -11.41 -14.73 -19.40
C GLN A 314 -11.36 -15.48 -18.06
N HIS A 315 -10.62 -16.59 -17.97
CA HIS A 315 -10.57 -17.48 -16.81
C HIS A 315 -9.13 -17.93 -16.51
N GLY A 316 -8.95 -18.65 -15.41
CA GLY A 316 -7.68 -19.19 -14.94
C GLY A 316 -6.83 -18.17 -14.18
N THR A 317 -5.64 -18.59 -13.77
CA THR A 317 -4.78 -17.87 -12.85
C THR A 317 -3.43 -17.57 -13.47
N TRP A 318 -2.93 -16.35 -13.33
CA TRP A 318 -1.56 -16.01 -13.64
C TRP A 318 -0.64 -16.68 -12.61
N ASN A 319 0.32 -17.48 -13.07
CA ASN A 319 1.32 -18.11 -12.22
C ASN A 319 2.65 -17.34 -12.33
N PRO A 320 3.15 -16.73 -11.24
CA PRO A 320 4.41 -15.99 -11.24
C PRO A 320 5.65 -16.87 -11.41
N GLU A 321 5.57 -18.18 -11.14
CA GLU A 321 6.71 -19.11 -11.31
C GLU A 321 6.95 -19.44 -12.78
N SER A 322 5.88 -19.66 -13.54
CA SER A 322 5.95 -19.93 -14.99
C SER A 322 5.83 -18.65 -15.84
N LEU A 323 5.52 -17.52 -15.21
CA LEU A 323 5.21 -16.24 -15.85
C LEU A 323 4.15 -16.39 -16.94
N SER A 324 3.09 -17.16 -16.67
CA SER A 324 2.06 -17.46 -17.67
C SER A 324 0.68 -17.62 -17.03
N TRP A 325 -0.35 -17.44 -17.85
CA TRP A 325 -1.70 -17.86 -17.49
C TRP A 325 -1.81 -19.38 -17.53
N VAL A 326 -2.39 -19.97 -16.47
CA VAL A 326 -2.72 -21.39 -16.35
C VAL A 326 -4.21 -21.55 -16.07
N ASP A 327 -4.83 -22.62 -16.60
CA ASP A 327 -6.24 -22.93 -16.39
C ASP A 327 -6.51 -23.55 -15.01
#